data_AF-A0A5C8WPM8-F1
#
_entry.id   AF-A0A5C8WPM8-F1
#
_cell.length_a   1.000
_cell.length_b   1.000
_cell.length_c   1.000
_cell.angle_alpha   90.00
_cell.angle_beta   90.00
_cell.angle_gamma   90.00
#
_symmetry.space_group_name_H-M   'P 1'
#
loop_
_entity.id
_entity.type
_entity.pdbx_description
1 polymer ?
#
loop_
_entity_poly.entity_id
_entity_poly.type
_entity_poly.pdbx_seq_one_letter_code
_entity_poly.pdbx_strand_id
1 'polypeptide(L)' 'MREPKTLHHGSDHRAHRAEHYPITGDALDAIAKGLRAYQHGEPLPAETLAWLDARDAVKDRFRKPAAS' A
#
# COMPACT_ATOMS: atom_id res chain seq x y z
N MET A 1 -1.10 45.06 12.17
CA MET A 1 -0.30 44.06 11.43
C MET A 1 -0.55 42.71 12.08
N ARG A 2 -1.00 41.70 11.33
CA ARG A 2 -1.12 40.31 11.85
C ARG A 2 0.10 39.54 11.37
N GLU A 3 0.84 38.97 12.29
CA GLU A 3 1.98 38.09 11.96
C GLU A 3 1.49 36.82 11.25
N PRO A 4 2.24 36.28 10.28
CA PRO A 4 1.93 35.01 9.67
C PRO A 4 2.12 33.88 10.68
N LYS A 5 1.04 33.17 11.00
CA LYS A 5 1.06 31.99 11.86
C LYS A 5 1.68 30.84 11.07
N THR A 6 2.92 30.49 11.36
CA THR A 6 3.61 29.35 10.75
C THR A 6 2.92 28.06 11.19
N LEU A 7 2.22 27.38 10.28
CA LEU A 7 1.74 26.02 10.50
C LEU A 7 2.96 25.09 10.45
N HIS A 8 3.53 24.79 11.62
CA HIS A 8 4.52 23.73 11.75
C HIS A 8 3.84 22.38 11.53
N HIS A 9 3.63 21.98 10.28
CA HIS A 9 3.19 20.64 9.93
C HIS A 9 4.42 19.73 9.78
N GLY A 10 5.16 19.58 10.88
CA GLY A 10 6.41 18.82 10.94
C GLY A 10 6.26 17.46 11.61
N SER A 11 5.04 16.93 11.74
CA SER A 11 4.86 15.52 12.07
C SER A 11 5.23 14.73 10.82
N ASP A 12 6.34 14.00 10.90
CA ASP A 12 6.81 13.11 9.85
C ASP A 12 5.71 12.06 9.56
N HIS A 13 4.91 12.33 8.53
CA HIS A 13 3.80 11.48 8.10
C HIS A 13 4.25 10.04 7.84
N ARG A 14 5.54 9.83 7.53
CA ARG A 14 6.12 8.50 7.33
C ARG A 14 6.35 7.78 8.65
N ALA A 15 6.82 8.49 9.67
CA ALA A 15 7.03 7.95 11.01
C ALA A 15 5.71 7.50 11.65
N HIS A 16 4.66 8.32 11.54
CA HIS A 16 3.33 7.98 12.08
C HIS A 16 2.65 6.83 11.30
N ARG A 17 2.95 6.68 10.00
CA ARG A 17 2.49 5.53 9.22
C ARG A 17 3.21 4.26 9.62
N ALA A 18 4.53 4.28 9.78
CA ALA A 18 5.32 3.10 10.16
C ALA A 18 4.94 2.55 11.55
N GLU A 19 4.50 3.41 12.47
CA GLU A 19 4.14 3.03 13.84
C GLU A 19 2.71 2.45 13.96
N HIS A 20 1.80 2.82 13.06
CA HIS A 20 0.38 2.44 13.11
C HIS A 20 -0.11 1.57 11.95
N TYR A 21 0.64 1.46 10.85
CA TYR A 21 0.33 0.55 9.76
C TYR A 21 1.14 -0.75 9.91
N PRO A 22 0.50 -1.90 10.18
CA PRO A 22 1.19 -3.19 10.09
C PRO A 22 1.68 -3.43 8.66
N ILE A 23 2.60 -4.36 8.45
CA ILE A 23 3.11 -4.80 7.11
C ILE A 23 1.96 -5.08 6.11
N THR A 24 0.77 -5.41 6.61
CA THR A 24 -0.48 -5.55 5.85
C THR A 24 -0.99 -4.25 5.20
N GLY A 25 -0.48 -3.08 5.60
CA GLY A 25 -0.90 -1.76 5.17
C GLY A 25 -0.65 -1.52 3.69
N ASP A 26 0.55 -1.83 3.21
CA ASP A 26 0.91 -1.68 1.80
C ASP A 26 0.08 -2.64 0.92
N ALA A 27 -0.20 -3.85 1.43
CA ALA A 27 -1.07 -4.81 0.76
C ALA A 27 -2.51 -4.30 0.66
N LEU A 28 -3.06 -3.76 1.75
CA LEU A 28 -4.43 -3.22 1.77
C LEU A 28 -4.56 -1.97 0.88
N ASP A 29 -3.54 -1.11 0.85
CA ASP A 29 -3.50 0.06 -0.02
C ASP A 29 -3.43 -0.35 -1.50
N ALA A 30 -2.54 -1.30 -1.84
CA ALA A 30 -2.44 -1.87 -3.18
C ALA A 30 -3.78 -2.49 -3.65
N ILE A 31 -4.48 -3.21 -2.76
CA ILE A 31 -5.80 -3.78 -3.04
C ILE A 31 -6.85 -2.67 -3.22
N ALA A 32 -6.91 -1.68 -2.32
CA ALA A 32 -7.88 -0.60 -2.38
C ALA A 32 -7.77 0.20 -3.68
N LYS A 33 -6.54 0.49 -4.12
CA LYS A 33 -6.27 1.19 -5.37
C LYS A 33 -6.61 0.35 -6.60
N GLY A 34 -6.32 -0.96 -6.56
CA GLY A 34 -6.73 -1.89 -7.62
C GLY A 34 -8.26 -1.97 -7.78
N LEU A 35 -8.99 -2.04 -6.66
CA LEU A 35 -10.46 -2.05 -6.66
C LEU A 35 -11.04 -0.74 -7.21
N ARG A 36 -10.41 0.40 -6.89
CA ARG A 36 -10.83 1.71 -7.42
C ARG A 36 -10.61 1.82 -8.92
N ALA A 37 -9.45 1.40 -9.43
CA ALA A 37 -9.20 1.34 -10.87
C ALA A 37 -10.22 0.44 -11.58
N TYR A 38 -10.49 -0.74 -11.01
CA TYR A 38 -11.50 -1.67 -11.53
C TYR A 38 -12.89 -1.03 -11.62
N GLN A 39 -13.32 -0.31 -10.58
CA GLN A 39 -14.61 0.38 -10.56
C GLN A 39 -14.76 1.42 -11.69
N HIS A 40 -13.65 2.04 -12.10
CA HIS A 40 -13.63 3.04 -13.17
C HIS A 40 -13.33 2.46 -14.57
N GLY A 41 -13.10 1.15 -14.68
CA GLY A 41 -12.67 0.52 -15.94
C GLY A 41 -11.26 0.93 -16.37
N GLU A 42 -10.44 1.36 -15.40
CA GLU A 42 -9.07 1.82 -15.61
C GLU A 42 -8.07 0.66 -15.46
N PRO A 43 -6.88 0.77 -16.09
CA PRO A 43 -5.80 -0.18 -15.87
C PRO A 43 -5.37 -0.19 -14.40
N LEU A 44 -4.88 -1.34 -13.93
CA LEU A 44 -4.38 -1.46 -12.57
C LEU A 44 -3.15 -0.55 -12.34
N PRO A 45 -3.07 0.13 -11.19
CA PRO A 45 -1.90 0.94 -10.84
C PRO A 45 -0.62 0.10 -10.73
N ALA A 46 0.52 0.70 -11.08
CA ALA A 46 1.82 0.03 -11.05
C ALA A 46 2.18 -0.56 -9.67
N GLU A 47 1.77 0.10 -8.59
CA GLU A 47 1.98 -0.40 -7.23
C GLU A 47 1.14 -1.65 -6.91
N THR A 48 -0.09 -1.72 -7.43
CA THR A 48 -0.93 -2.91 -7.32
C THR A 48 -0.28 -4.08 -8.07
N LEU A 49 0.23 -3.84 -9.27
CA LEU A 49 0.94 -4.84 -10.06
C LEU A 49 2.21 -5.32 -9.36
N ALA A 50 3.05 -4.40 -8.88
CA ALA A 50 4.29 -4.74 -8.16
C ALA A 50 4.00 -5.55 -6.88
N TRP A 51 2.90 -5.25 -6.18
CA TRP A 51 2.48 -6.03 -5.03
C TRP A 51 2.04 -7.45 -5.41
N LEU A 52 1.30 -7.60 -6.51
CA LEU A 52 0.89 -8.91 -7.04
C LEU A 52 2.12 -9.77 -7.38
N ASP A 53 3.10 -9.20 -8.08
CA ASP A 53 4.35 -9.88 -8.42
C ASP A 53 5.11 -10.34 -7.15
N ALA A 54 5.23 -9.46 -6.15
CA ALA A 54 5.87 -9.80 -4.88
C ALA A 54 5.11 -10.92 -4.13
N ARG A 55 3.77 -10.87 -4.13
CA ARG A 55 2.92 -11.91 -3.54
C ARG A 55 3.10 -13.25 -4.24
N ASP A 56 3.19 -13.26 -5.56
CA ASP A 56 3.37 -14.49 -6.35
C ASP A 56 4.76 -15.08 -6.14
N ALA A 57 5.80 -14.25 -6.09
CA ALA A 57 7.16 -14.70 -5.75
C ALA A 57 7.22 -15.38 -4.36
N VAL A 58 6.51 -14.84 -3.36
CA VAL A 58 6.39 -15.47 -2.03
C VAL A 58 5.69 -16.82 -2.13
N LYS A 59 4.58 -16.90 -2.87
CA LYS A 59 3.82 -18.15 -3.02
C LYS A 59 4.58 -19.22 -3.79
N ASP A 60 5.37 -18.84 -4.78
CA ASP A 60 6.22 -19.75 -5.52
C ASP A 60 7.34 -20.30 -4.63
N ARG A 61 7.96 -19.43 -3.83
CA ARG A 61 8.99 -19.83 -2.86
C ARG A 61 8.44 -20.76 -1.77
N PHE A 62 7.22 -20.52 -1.31
CA PHE A 62 6.57 -21.29 -0.25
C PHE A 62 5.37 -22.08 -0.78
N ARG A 63 5.54 -22.73 -1.94
CA ARG A 63 4.48 -23.51 -2.59
C ARG A 63 3.88 -24.49 -1.58
N LYS A 64 2.57 -24.40 -1.33
CA LYS A 64 1.86 -25.36 -0.49
C LYS A 64 2.08 -26.77 -1.07
N PRO A 65 2.39 -27.79 -0.23
CA PRO A 65 2.41 -29.17 -0.69
C PRO A 65 1.07 -29.46 -1.38
N ALA A 66 1.12 -30.12 -2.53
CA ALA A 66 -0.10 -30.65 -3.14
C ALA A 66 -0.79 -31.51 -2.07
N ALA A 67 -2.07 -31.25 -1.80
CA ALA A 67 -2.84 -32.07 -0.88
C ALA A 67 -2.77 -33.53 -1.39
N SER A 68 -2.18 -34.42 -0.58
CA SER A 68 -2.21 -35.87 -0.81
C SER A 68 -3.59 -36.44 -0.54
#